data_AF-X0WHG5-F1
#
_entry.id   AF-X0WHG5-F1
#
_cell.length_a   1.000
_cell.length_b   1.000
_cell.length_c   1.000
_cell.angle_alpha   90.00
_cell.angle_beta   90.00
_cell.angle_gamma   90.00
#
_symmetry.space_group_name_H-M   'P 1'
#
loop_
_entity.id
_entity.type
_entity.pdbx_description
1 polymer ?
#
loop_
_entity_poly.entity_id
_entity_poly.type
_entity_poly.pdbx_seq_one_letter_code
_entity_poly.pdbx_strand_id
1 'polypeptide(L)'
;QHVVENIESAGRSGPGTLTPGELELVERVQGKYSELGYIGCTKCDYCQPCPEGVLIPDIFEVLNANYTKNREETKKAYIEAIPEEGRAGKCAQCGTCEEQCPQGLPIMNLLRGAARFYEGS
;
A
#
# COMPACT_ATOMS: atom_id res chain seq x y z
N GLN A 1 38.52 25.52 -10.97
CA GLN A 1 37.72 24.95 -12.07
C GLN A 1 36.56 24.19 -11.43
N HIS A 2 35.38 24.82 -11.46
CA HIS A 2 33.99 24.39 -11.12
C HIS A 2 33.69 23.82 -9.71
N VAL A 3 33.33 24.72 -8.77
CA VAL A 3 32.53 24.41 -7.55
C VAL A 3 31.40 25.45 -7.38
N VAL A 4 30.74 25.86 -8.47
CA VAL A 4 29.61 26.79 -8.38
C VAL A 4 28.58 26.38 -9.42
N GLU A 5 27.63 25.53 -9.04
CA GLU A 5 26.35 25.35 -9.77
C GLU A 5 25.33 24.49 -8.98
N ASN A 6 25.32 24.57 -7.64
CA ASN A 6 24.31 23.87 -6.81
C ASN A 6 23.54 24.78 -5.84
N ILE A 7 23.74 26.10 -5.90
CA ILE A 7 23.22 27.03 -4.87
C ILE A 7 21.94 27.79 -5.30
N GLU A 8 21.33 27.48 -6.46
CA GLU A 8 20.10 28.21 -6.88
C GLU A 8 18.78 27.40 -6.84
N SER A 9 18.80 26.11 -6.49
CA SER A 9 17.56 25.32 -6.35
C SER A 9 17.20 24.94 -4.90
N ALA A 10 18.07 25.23 -3.93
CA ALA A 10 17.87 24.86 -2.52
C ALA A 10 17.12 25.91 -1.67
N GLY A 11 16.55 26.95 -2.29
CA GLY A 11 15.79 28.00 -1.60
C GLY A 11 14.27 27.85 -1.60
N ARG A 12 13.72 26.82 -2.26
CA ARG A 12 12.26 26.70 -2.52
C ARG A 12 11.60 25.44 -1.96
N SER A 13 12.29 24.68 -1.11
CA SER A 13 11.73 23.44 -0.56
C SER A 13 12.12 23.30 0.92
N GLY A 14 11.56 24.15 1.76
CA GLY A 14 11.60 23.99 3.22
C GLY A 14 10.46 23.09 3.73
N PRO A 15 10.57 22.48 4.92
CA PRO A 15 9.40 21.94 5.60
C PRO A 15 8.35 23.07 5.78
N GLY A 16 7.15 22.90 5.19
CA GLY A 16 6.10 23.94 5.20
C GLY A 16 5.88 24.69 3.87
N THR A 17 6.45 24.23 2.75
CA THR A 17 6.27 24.91 1.44
C THR A 17 4.96 24.56 0.71
N LEU A 18 4.10 23.72 1.28
CA LEU A 18 2.78 23.47 0.70
C LEU A 18 1.82 24.57 1.15
N THR A 19 1.35 25.37 0.19
CA THR A 19 0.28 26.32 0.44
C THR A 19 -1.00 25.58 0.86
N PRO A 20 -1.93 26.23 1.58
CA PRO A 20 -3.20 25.61 1.95
C PRO A 20 -3.98 25.01 0.77
N GLY A 21 -3.88 25.62 -0.43
CA GLY A 21 -4.49 25.08 -1.65
C GLY A 21 -3.79 23.85 -2.23
N GLU A 22 -2.49 23.68 -2.00
CA GLU A 22 -1.75 22.47 -2.39
C GLU A 22 -2.04 21.32 -1.41
N LEU A 23 -2.21 21.61 -0.11
CA LEU A 23 -2.65 20.63 0.89
C LEU A 23 -4.08 20.14 0.59
N GLU A 24 -5.00 21.07 0.29
CA GLU A 24 -6.39 20.74 -0.07
C GLU A 24 -6.47 19.91 -1.37
N LEU A 25 -5.57 20.18 -2.34
CA LEU A 25 -5.45 19.37 -3.54
C LEU A 25 -4.96 17.95 -3.23
N VAL A 26 -3.94 17.81 -2.37
CA VAL A 26 -3.39 16.50 -1.95
C VAL A 26 -4.44 15.70 -1.18
N GLU A 27 -5.17 16.33 -0.27
CA GLU A 27 -6.27 15.70 0.48
C GLU A 27 -7.41 15.25 -0.45
N ARG A 28 -7.80 16.07 -1.43
CA ARG A 28 -8.82 15.72 -2.42
C ARG A 28 -8.38 14.54 -3.30
N VAL A 29 -7.09 14.46 -3.62
CA VAL A 29 -6.54 13.33 -4.37
C VAL A 29 -6.53 12.07 -3.50
N GLN A 30 -6.07 12.16 -2.24
CA GLN A 30 -6.13 11.05 -1.27
C GLN A 30 -7.54 10.51 -1.07
N GLY A 31 -8.53 11.39 -0.86
CA GLY A 31 -9.92 11.01 -0.68
C GLY A 31 -10.48 10.22 -1.87
N LYS A 32 -10.20 10.67 -3.10
CA LYS A 32 -10.59 9.95 -4.31
C LYS A 32 -9.93 8.56 -4.41
N TYR A 33 -8.67 8.42 -4.02
CA TYR A 33 -8.00 7.12 -4.02
C TYR A 33 -8.61 6.14 -3.03
N SER A 34 -9.00 6.60 -1.83
CA SER A 34 -9.69 5.79 -0.83
C SER A 34 -11.10 5.38 -1.26
N GLU A 35 -11.85 6.25 -1.95
CA GLU A 35 -13.15 5.92 -2.55
C GLU A 35 -13.05 4.89 -3.68
N LEU A 36 -11.91 4.84 -4.38
CA LEU A 36 -11.65 3.95 -5.51
C LEU A 36 -11.08 2.58 -5.11
N GLY A 37 -10.86 2.32 -3.81
CA GLY A 37 -10.32 1.05 -3.32
C GLY A 37 -8.80 0.92 -3.39
N TYR A 38 -8.07 2.02 -3.62
CA TYR A 38 -6.62 2.06 -3.44
C TYR A 38 -6.29 2.22 -1.95
N ILE A 39 -5.61 1.23 -1.38
CA ILE A 39 -5.36 1.15 0.07
C ILE A 39 -4.10 1.90 0.51
N GLY A 40 -3.38 2.53 -0.42
CA GLY A 40 -2.17 3.30 -0.07
C GLY A 40 -0.96 2.42 0.26
N CYS A 41 -0.88 1.19 -0.25
CA CYS A 41 0.35 0.40 -0.16
C CYS A 41 1.29 0.69 -1.34
N THR A 42 2.58 0.87 -1.04
CA THR A 42 3.66 1.12 -2.02
C THR A 42 4.55 -0.09 -2.32
N LYS A 43 4.22 -1.28 -1.79
CA LYS A 43 5.02 -2.51 -1.98
C LYS A 43 6.50 -2.36 -1.59
N CYS A 44 6.74 -1.80 -0.39
CA CYS A 44 8.08 -1.48 0.12
C CYS A 44 8.73 -2.59 0.99
N ASP A 45 8.04 -3.71 1.18
CA ASP A 45 8.52 -4.91 1.89
C ASP A 45 8.91 -4.77 3.37
N TYR A 46 8.79 -3.60 4.02
CA TYR A 46 9.07 -3.44 5.45
C TYR A 46 8.26 -4.36 6.37
N CYS A 47 7.08 -4.80 5.93
CA CYS A 47 6.22 -5.74 6.66
C CYS A 47 6.65 -7.22 6.51
N GLN A 48 7.75 -7.49 5.81
CA GLN A 48 8.28 -8.83 5.56
C GLN A 48 9.60 -9.08 6.34
N PRO A 49 9.93 -10.36 6.65
CA PRO A 49 9.11 -11.54 6.45
C PRO A 49 7.95 -11.62 7.47
N CYS A 50 6.77 -12.05 7.02
CA CYS A 50 5.68 -12.40 7.93
C CYS A 50 5.99 -13.75 8.63
N PRO A 51 5.83 -13.88 9.96
CA PRO A 51 6.09 -15.14 10.67
C PRO A 51 5.19 -16.30 10.19
N GLU A 52 3.98 -15.98 9.70
CA GLU A 52 3.03 -16.95 9.15
C GLU A 52 3.22 -17.19 7.64
N GLY A 53 4.23 -16.59 7.02
CA GLY A 53 4.50 -16.74 5.58
C GLY A 53 3.60 -15.92 4.66
N VAL A 54 2.71 -15.08 5.19
CA VAL A 54 1.79 -14.24 4.38
C VAL A 54 2.57 -13.27 3.48
N LEU A 55 2.27 -13.26 2.18
CA LEU A 55 2.90 -12.40 1.18
C LEU A 55 2.20 -11.04 1.08
N ILE A 56 2.28 -10.27 2.17
CA ILE A 56 1.53 -9.02 2.38
C ILE A 56 1.69 -8.02 1.21
N PRO A 57 2.90 -7.69 0.72
CA PRO A 57 3.08 -6.72 -0.35
C PRO A 57 2.43 -7.16 -1.67
N ASP A 58 2.55 -8.44 -2.05
CA ASP A 58 1.97 -8.98 -3.28
C ASP A 58 0.45 -9.05 -3.20
N ILE A 59 -0.09 -9.45 -2.04
CA ILE A 59 -1.54 -9.41 -1.80
C ILE A 59 -2.07 -7.97 -1.96
N PHE A 60 -1.34 -6.98 -1.41
CA PHE A 60 -1.75 -5.58 -1.46
C PHE A 60 -1.60 -4.96 -2.85
N GLU A 61 -0.66 -5.43 -3.66
CA GLU A 61 -0.58 -5.08 -5.08
C GLU A 61 -1.83 -5.54 -5.83
N VAL A 62 -2.29 -6.79 -5.62
CA VAL A 62 -3.53 -7.30 -6.22
C VAL A 62 -4.75 -6.54 -5.68
N LEU A 63 -4.78 -6.24 -4.38
CA LEU A 63 -5.87 -5.49 -3.75
C LEU A 63 -5.97 -4.07 -4.32
N ASN A 64 -4.83 -3.40 -4.50
CA ASN A 64 -4.77 -2.11 -5.17
C ASN A 64 -5.26 -2.22 -6.62
N ALA A 65 -4.95 -3.29 -7.37
CA ALA A 65 -5.42 -3.43 -8.75
C ALA A 65 -6.95 -3.44 -8.92
N ASN A 66 -7.74 -3.62 -7.84
CA ASN A 66 -9.20 -3.52 -7.87
C ASN A 66 -9.72 -2.14 -8.34
N TYR A 67 -8.95 -1.06 -8.23
CA TYR A 67 -9.42 0.25 -8.71
C TYR A 67 -9.54 0.34 -10.23
N THR A 68 -8.86 -0.54 -10.98
CA THR A 68 -8.83 -0.53 -12.46
C THR A 68 -9.46 -1.76 -13.10
N LYS A 69 -9.54 -2.87 -12.36
CA LYS A 69 -9.95 -4.17 -12.88
C LYS A 69 -11.25 -4.62 -12.23
N ASN A 70 -12.00 -5.46 -12.94
CA ASN A 70 -13.18 -6.09 -12.36
C ASN A 70 -12.77 -7.19 -11.36
N ARG A 71 -13.74 -7.61 -10.54
CA ARG A 71 -13.55 -8.57 -9.45
C ARG A 71 -13.01 -9.94 -9.90
N GLU A 72 -13.48 -10.45 -11.03
CA GLU A 72 -13.09 -11.79 -11.49
C GLU A 72 -11.63 -11.80 -11.98
N GLU A 73 -11.20 -10.73 -12.65
CA GLU A 73 -9.80 -10.55 -13.07
C GLU A 73 -8.85 -10.48 -11.88
N THR A 74 -9.19 -9.72 -10.83
CA THR A 74 -8.31 -9.58 -9.67
C THR A 74 -8.31 -10.83 -8.82
N LYS A 75 -9.42 -11.57 -8.74
CA LYS A 75 -9.47 -12.87 -8.08
C LYS A 75 -8.61 -13.91 -8.80
N LYS A 76 -8.65 -13.94 -10.13
CA LYS A 76 -7.74 -14.79 -10.91
C LYS A 76 -6.28 -14.43 -10.68
N ALA A 77 -5.94 -13.13 -10.74
CA ALA A 77 -4.59 -12.65 -10.48
C ALA A 77 -4.10 -13.02 -9.06
N TYR A 78 -4.98 -12.94 -8.06
CA TYR A 78 -4.66 -13.38 -6.69
C TYR A 78 -4.29 -14.87 -6.64
N ILE A 79 -5.10 -15.73 -7.25
CA ILE A 79 -4.89 -17.19 -7.22
C ILE A 79 -3.61 -17.58 -7.97
N GLU A 80 -3.30 -16.88 -9.08
CA GLU A 80 -2.12 -17.15 -9.90
C GLU A 80 -0.83 -16.62 -9.27
N ALA A 81 -0.88 -15.45 -8.63
CA ALA A 81 0.31 -14.80 -8.06
C ALA A 81 0.63 -15.26 -6.63
N ILE A 82 -0.38 -15.63 -5.84
CA ILE A 82 -0.23 -15.90 -4.40
C ILE A 82 -0.40 -17.40 -4.12
N PRO A 83 0.69 -18.13 -3.81
CA PRO A 83 0.62 -19.54 -3.44
C PRO A 83 -0.16 -19.71 -2.12
N GLU A 84 -0.76 -20.88 -1.92
CA GLU A 84 -1.72 -21.13 -0.83
C GLU A 84 -1.14 -20.89 0.57
N GLU A 85 0.13 -21.22 0.77
CA GLU A 85 0.91 -20.97 1.98
C GLU A 85 1.17 -19.49 2.26
N GLY A 86 1.14 -18.64 1.22
CA GLY A 86 1.39 -17.21 1.32
C GLY A 86 0.13 -16.35 1.38
N ARG A 87 -1.05 -16.97 1.41
CA ARG A 87 -2.35 -16.29 1.30
C ARG A 87 -2.74 -15.50 2.54
N ALA A 88 -3.61 -14.50 2.33
CA ALA A 88 -4.14 -13.64 3.36
C ALA A 88 -4.83 -14.41 4.50
N GLY A 89 -5.48 -15.53 4.19
CA GLY A 89 -6.10 -16.42 5.19
C GLY A 89 -5.14 -17.04 6.20
N LYS A 90 -3.82 -17.04 5.95
CA LYS A 90 -2.80 -17.52 6.91
C LYS A 90 -2.46 -16.51 8.01
N CYS A 91 -2.98 -15.29 7.91
CA CYS A 91 -2.67 -14.25 8.89
C CYS A 91 -3.17 -14.61 10.30
N ALA A 92 -2.24 -14.81 11.25
CA ALA A 92 -2.55 -15.05 12.67
C ALA A 92 -2.89 -13.77 13.46
N GLN A 93 -2.97 -12.61 12.80
CA GLN A 93 -3.30 -11.31 13.43
C GLN A 93 -2.32 -10.92 14.58
N CYS A 94 -1.02 -11.14 14.38
CA CYS A 94 0.01 -10.88 15.39
C CYS A 94 0.42 -9.40 15.53
N GLY A 95 0.08 -8.54 14.56
CA GLY A 95 0.37 -7.09 14.60
C GLY A 95 1.77 -6.65 14.17
N THR A 96 2.76 -7.55 14.09
CA THR A 96 4.17 -7.18 13.79
C THR A 96 4.33 -6.37 12.51
N CYS A 97 3.54 -6.68 11.47
CA CYS A 97 3.60 -5.98 10.19
C CYS A 97 3.15 -4.51 10.27
N GLU A 98 2.22 -4.17 11.16
CA GLU A 98 1.70 -2.81 11.30
C GLU A 98 2.73 -1.90 11.99
N GLU A 99 3.46 -2.42 12.98
CA GLU A 99 4.56 -1.71 13.65
C GLU A 99 5.69 -1.33 12.69
N GLN A 100 5.92 -2.16 11.67
CA GLN A 100 6.96 -1.93 10.66
C GLN A 100 6.46 -1.09 9.47
N CYS A 101 5.16 -0.84 9.35
CA CYS A 101 4.60 -0.17 8.18
C CYS A 101 4.87 1.35 8.24
N PRO A 102 5.73 1.91 7.36
CA PRO A 102 5.99 3.36 7.38
C PRO A 102 4.77 4.20 6.97
N GLN A 103 3.75 3.56 6.39
CA GLN A 103 2.51 4.18 5.93
C GLN A 103 1.38 4.07 6.97
N GLY A 104 1.62 3.40 8.11
CA GLY A 104 0.62 3.23 9.16
C GLY A 104 -0.64 2.48 8.71
N LEU A 105 -0.52 1.58 7.73
CA LEU A 105 -1.66 0.84 7.20
C LEU A 105 -2.22 -0.14 8.24
N PRO A 106 -3.55 -0.31 8.33
CA PRO A 106 -4.17 -1.34 9.16
C PRO A 106 -4.08 -2.71 8.47
N ILE A 107 -2.86 -3.21 8.31
CA ILE A 107 -2.52 -4.39 7.50
C ILE A 107 -3.37 -5.60 7.89
N MET A 108 -3.57 -5.86 9.18
CA MET A 108 -4.33 -7.04 9.63
C MET A 108 -5.79 -7.00 9.19
N ASN A 109 -6.41 -5.83 9.24
CA ASN A 109 -7.79 -5.64 8.79
C ASN A 109 -7.92 -5.77 7.27
N LEU A 110 -6.94 -5.23 6.53
CA LEU A 110 -6.87 -5.33 5.08
C LEU A 110 -6.69 -6.78 4.63
N LEU A 111 -5.81 -7.55 5.28
CA LEU A 111 -5.63 -8.97 5.02
C LEU A 111 -6.90 -9.78 5.31
N ARG A 112 -7.60 -9.50 6.41
CA ARG A 112 -8.89 -10.13 6.71
C ARG A 112 -9.92 -9.86 5.61
N GLY A 113 -9.97 -8.63 5.10
CA GLY A 113 -10.80 -8.25 3.96
C GLY A 113 -10.42 -8.99 2.68
N ALA A 114 -9.12 -9.06 2.39
CA ALA A 114 -8.58 -9.77 1.22
C ALA A 114 -8.91 -11.26 1.27
N ALA A 115 -8.75 -11.93 2.41
CA ALA A 115 -9.11 -13.33 2.59
C ALA A 115 -10.60 -13.55 2.29
N ARG A 116 -11.49 -12.73 2.87
CA ARG A 116 -12.93 -12.80 2.59
C ARG A 116 -13.26 -12.59 1.11
N PHE A 117 -12.58 -11.66 0.45
CA PHE A 117 -12.87 -11.28 -0.93
C PHE A 117 -12.37 -12.31 -1.96
N TYR A 118 -11.14 -12.80 -1.78
CA TYR A 118 -10.45 -13.64 -2.76
C TYR A 118 -10.55 -15.14 -2.46
N GLU A 119 -10.47 -15.52 -1.19
CA GLU A 119 -10.39 -16.94 -0.82
C GLU A 119 -11.78 -17.53 -0.63
N GLY A 120 -12.73 -16.73 -0.14
CA GLY A 120 -14.08 -17.20 0.16
C GLY A 120 -14.02 -18.15 1.37
N SER A 121 -14.70 -17.76 2.46
CA SER A 121 -14.91 -18.65 3.60
C SER A 121 -15.65 -19.92 3.21
#